data_AF-F4PKK8-F1
#
_entry.id   AF-F4PKK8-F1
#
_cell.length_a   1.000
_cell.length_b   1.000
_cell.length_c   1.000
_cell.angle_alpha   90.00
_cell.angle_beta   90.00
_cell.angle_gamma   90.00
#
_symmetry.space_group_name_H-M   'P 1'
#
loop_
_entity.id
_entity.type
_entity.pdbx_description
1 polymer ?
#
loop_
_entity_poly.entity_id
_entity_poly.type
_entity_poly.pdbx_seq_one_letter_code
_entity_poly.pdbx_strand_id
1 'polypeptide(L)'
;MSKLTITLAIIFCFAFVFVNAQITNVIQNGKQLVISYKPEGSMVMQHQLKMNGGVQAWINPYCNMATPMVCNLPQVPPCDTVYLHVIPMLGGPNLYFNYPFNCTVA
;
A
#
# COMPACT_ATOMS: atom_id res chain seq x y z
N MET A 1 36.81 -8.81 11.74
CA MET A 1 35.67 -7.88 11.92
C MET A 1 35.19 -7.97 13.35
N SER A 2 35.08 -6.84 14.06
CA SER A 2 34.59 -6.84 15.46
C SER A 2 33.10 -7.14 15.48
N LYS A 3 32.62 -7.88 16.48
CA LYS A 3 31.19 -8.20 16.66
C LYS A 3 30.33 -6.93 16.63
N LEU A 4 30.86 -5.81 17.13
CA LEU A 4 30.21 -4.50 17.12
C LEU A 4 29.94 -3.97 15.70
N THR A 5 30.88 -4.16 14.76
CA THR A 5 30.76 -3.68 13.39
C THR A 5 29.69 -4.46 12.61
N ILE A 6 29.55 -5.76 12.89
CA ILE A 6 28.52 -6.62 12.27
C ILE A 6 27.14 -6.24 12.80
N THR A 7 27.00 -6.03 14.12
CA THR A 7 25.72 -5.62 14.71
C THR A 7 25.23 -4.27 14.19
N LEU A 8 26.11 -3.27 14.09
CA LEU A 8 25.74 -1.96 13.52
C LEU A 8 25.34 -2.06 12.05
N ALA A 9 26.03 -2.86 11.25
CA ALA A 9 25.69 -3.05 9.84
C ALA A 9 24.31 -3.69 9.66
N ILE A 10 23.93 -4.65 10.50
CA ILE A 10 22.61 -5.28 10.46
C ILE A 10 21.51 -4.27 10.80
N ILE A 11 21.67 -3.50 11.88
CA ILE A 11 20.69 -2.48 12.29
C ILE A 11 20.49 -1.45 11.18
N PHE A 12 21.59 -1.00 10.57
CA PHE A 12 21.55 -0.02 9.49
C PHE A 12 20.87 -0.58 8.23
N CYS A 13 21.14 -1.84 7.86
CA CYS A 13 20.45 -2.51 6.77
C CYS A 13 18.93 -2.58 7.00
N PHE A 14 18.47 -2.97 8.18
CA PHE A 14 17.03 -3.04 8.48
C PHE A 14 16.35 -1.67 8.42
N ALA A 15 17.01 -0.60 8.88
CA ALA A 15 16.47 0.75 8.76
C ALA A 15 16.27 1.17 7.30
N PHE A 16 17.18 0.82 6.39
CA PHE A 16 17.10 1.19 4.96
C PHE A 16 15.95 0.53 4.19
N VAL A 17 15.54 -0.69 4.56
CA VAL A 17 14.48 -1.42 3.84
C VAL A 17 13.13 -0.71 3.93
N PHE A 18 12.84 -0.04 5.05
CA PHE A 18 11.54 0.59 5.29
C PHE A 18 11.45 2.07 4.86
N VAL A 19 12.55 2.73 4.53
CA VAL A 19 12.55 4.16 4.11
C VAL A 19 11.81 4.37 2.79
N ASN A 20 11.72 3.33 1.96
CA ASN A 20 11.09 3.38 0.63
C ASN A 20 9.70 2.74 0.60
N ALA A 21 9.08 2.57 1.76
CA ALA A 21 7.75 1.98 1.85
C ALA A 21 6.68 3.01 1.45
N GLN A 22 6.04 2.81 0.30
CA GLN A 22 5.02 3.70 -0.23
C GLN A 22 4.22 3.03 -1.34
N ILE A 23 3.05 3.60 -1.66
CA ILE A 23 2.37 3.35 -2.94
C ILE A 23 3.22 4.02 -4.03
N THR A 24 3.58 3.25 -5.05
CA THR A 24 4.39 3.72 -6.18
C THR A 24 3.56 4.11 -7.37
N ASN A 25 2.39 3.47 -7.56
CA ASN A 25 1.51 3.78 -8.69
C ASN A 25 0.07 3.30 -8.42
N VAL A 26 -0.90 4.02 -8.96
CA VAL A 26 -2.31 3.63 -9.02
C VAL A 26 -2.83 3.87 -10.44
N ILE A 27 -3.33 2.82 -11.08
CA ILE A 27 -3.96 2.88 -12.40
C ILE A 27 -5.41 2.44 -12.26
N GLN A 28 -6.33 3.17 -12.89
CA GLN A 28 -7.72 2.77 -13.00
C GLN A 28 -8.07 2.45 -14.45
N ASN A 29 -8.70 1.31 -14.67
CA ASN A 29 -9.29 0.92 -15.94
C ASN A 29 -10.77 0.58 -15.74
N GLY A 30 -11.65 1.58 -15.92
CA GLY A 30 -13.07 1.45 -15.60
C GLY A 30 -13.27 1.08 -14.12
N LYS A 31 -13.80 -0.11 -13.87
CA LYS A 31 -14.06 -0.64 -12.53
C LYS A 31 -12.86 -1.35 -11.87
N GLN A 32 -11.76 -1.49 -12.59
CA GLN A 32 -10.56 -2.13 -12.09
C GLN A 32 -9.55 -1.09 -11.59
N LEU A 33 -8.98 -1.32 -10.41
CA LEU A 33 -7.83 -0.58 -9.88
C LEU A 33 -6.61 -1.48 -9.80
N VAL A 34 -5.46 -0.99 -10.26
CA VAL A 34 -4.16 -1.65 -10.15
C VAL A 34 -3.25 -0.77 -9.29
N ILE A 35 -2.92 -1.24 -8.10
CA ILE A 35 -2.17 -0.50 -7.08
C ILE A 35 -0.82 -1.18 -6.86
N SER A 36 0.26 -0.46 -7.14
CA SER A 36 1.63 -0.91 -6.89
C SER A 36 2.17 -0.24 -5.64
N TYR A 37 2.81 -1.00 -4.76
CA TYR A 37 3.39 -0.48 -3.52
C TYR A 37 4.66 -1.25 -3.15
N LYS A 38 5.49 -0.64 -2.30
CA LYS A 38 6.68 -1.26 -1.71
C LYS A 38 6.60 -1.19 -0.18
N PRO A 39 7.24 -2.13 0.54
CA PRO A 39 7.91 -3.33 0.03
C PRO A 39 6.90 -4.40 -0.46
N GLU A 40 7.28 -5.09 -1.54
CA GLU A 40 6.54 -6.25 -2.08
C GLU A 40 6.51 -7.39 -1.05
N GLY A 41 5.45 -8.21 -1.08
CA GLY A 41 5.27 -9.28 -0.08
C GLY A 41 4.81 -8.77 1.30
N SER A 42 4.26 -7.56 1.37
CA SER A 42 3.55 -7.08 2.58
C SER A 42 2.08 -7.50 2.53
N MET A 43 1.53 -7.86 3.68
CA MET A 43 0.14 -8.25 3.83
C MET A 43 -0.70 -6.98 4.00
N VAL A 44 -1.70 -6.77 3.15
CA VAL A 44 -2.51 -5.55 3.23
C VAL A 44 -3.75 -5.79 4.06
N MET A 45 -3.89 -5.02 5.13
CA MET A 45 -4.98 -5.14 6.12
C MET A 45 -6.17 -4.28 5.75
N GLN A 46 -5.95 -3.07 5.23
CA GLN A 46 -7.02 -2.14 4.88
C GLN A 46 -6.74 -1.43 3.56
N HIS A 47 -7.80 -1.26 2.78
CA HIS A 47 -7.81 -0.60 1.48
C HIS A 47 -9.05 0.27 1.40
N GLN A 48 -8.83 1.58 1.25
CA GLN A 48 -9.92 2.53 1.20
C GLN A 48 -9.73 3.49 0.04
N LEU A 49 -10.84 3.80 -0.61
CA LEU A 49 -10.96 5.00 -1.42
C LEU A 49 -11.48 6.11 -0.53
N LYS A 50 -10.80 7.25 -0.55
CA LYS A 50 -11.18 8.44 0.21
C LYS A 50 -11.44 9.62 -0.70
N MET A 51 -12.27 10.54 -0.24
CA MET A 51 -12.55 11.83 -0.87
C MET A 51 -12.59 12.87 0.25
N ASN A 52 -11.83 13.96 0.12
CA ASN A 52 -11.70 15.00 1.14
C ASN A 52 -11.35 14.42 2.53
N GLY A 53 -10.54 13.37 2.58
CA GLY A 53 -10.16 12.67 3.82
C GLY A 53 -11.22 11.73 4.42
N GLY A 54 -12.46 11.74 3.91
CA GLY A 54 -13.53 10.82 4.32
C GLY A 54 -13.51 9.50 3.54
N VAL A 55 -13.82 8.39 4.19
CA VAL A 55 -13.89 7.06 3.55
C VAL A 55 -15.12 6.97 2.65
N GLN A 56 -14.91 6.68 1.36
CA GLN A 56 -15.97 6.51 0.37
C GLN A 56 -16.28 5.04 0.14
N ALA A 57 -15.26 4.19 0.03
CA ALA A 57 -15.44 2.75 -0.14
C ALA A 57 -14.31 1.96 0.50
N TRP A 58 -14.68 0.81 1.05
CA TRP A 58 -13.76 -0.24 1.49
C TRP A 58 -13.59 -1.23 0.34
N ILE A 59 -12.37 -1.33 -0.19
CA ILE A 59 -12.11 -2.12 -1.40
C ILE A 59 -11.46 -3.47 -1.13
N ASN A 60 -11.10 -3.74 0.12
CA ASN A 60 -10.55 -5.02 0.61
C ASN A 60 -11.15 -6.28 -0.03
N PRO A 61 -12.49 -6.50 -0.03
CA PRO A 61 -13.07 -7.76 -0.51
C PRO A 61 -12.97 -7.92 -2.04
N TYR A 62 -12.63 -6.85 -2.75
CA TYR A 62 -12.57 -6.83 -4.21
C TYR A 62 -11.13 -6.92 -4.74
N CYS A 63 -10.13 -6.92 -3.86
CA CYS A 63 -8.71 -6.92 -4.20
C CYS A 63 -8.07 -8.29 -4.03
N ASN A 64 -7.12 -8.63 -4.91
CA ASN A 64 -6.16 -9.70 -4.62
C ASN A 64 -5.14 -9.20 -3.58
N MET A 65 -4.55 -10.10 -2.79
CA MET A 65 -3.53 -9.74 -1.79
C MET A 65 -2.09 -9.80 -2.34
N ALA A 66 -1.92 -9.65 -3.66
CA ALA A 66 -0.63 -9.73 -4.35
C ALA A 66 -0.17 -8.33 -4.79
N THR A 67 1.12 -8.14 -5.04
CA THR A 67 1.66 -6.91 -5.65
C THR A 67 2.08 -7.19 -7.11
N PRO A 68 1.64 -6.41 -8.12
CA PRO A 68 0.69 -5.30 -8.01
C PRO A 68 -0.71 -5.80 -7.66
N MET A 69 -1.38 -5.03 -6.83
CA MET A 69 -2.70 -5.35 -6.32
C MET A 69 -3.76 -4.98 -7.33
N VAL A 70 -4.61 -5.94 -7.68
CA VAL A 70 -5.70 -5.76 -8.62
C VAL A 70 -7.01 -5.85 -7.86
N CYS A 71 -7.80 -4.78 -7.91
CA CYS A 71 -9.11 -4.68 -7.30
C CYS A 71 -10.18 -4.54 -8.38
N ASN A 72 -11.16 -5.45 -8.40
CA ASN A 72 -12.29 -5.42 -9.35
C ASN A 72 -13.55 -4.98 -8.63
N LEU A 73 -13.87 -3.69 -8.73
CA LEU A 73 -14.97 -3.08 -7.97
C LEU A 73 -16.31 -3.29 -8.69
N PRO A 74 -17.43 -3.44 -7.96
CA PRO A 74 -18.76 -3.41 -8.58
C PRO A 74 -19.13 -2.00 -9.06
N GLN A 75 -18.61 -0.97 -8.39
CA GLN A 75 -18.76 0.45 -8.70
C GLN A 75 -17.57 1.23 -8.12
N VAL A 76 -17.07 2.24 -8.83
CA VAL A 76 -16.04 3.15 -8.34
C VAL A 76 -16.69 4.48 -7.93
N PRO A 77 -16.73 4.83 -6.63
CA PRO A 77 -17.20 6.14 -6.19
C PRO A 77 -16.19 7.24 -6.54
N PRO A 78 -16.59 8.53 -6.51
CA PRO A 78 -15.63 9.63 -6.58
C PRO A 78 -14.63 9.53 -5.41
N CYS A 79 -13.34 9.66 -5.72
CA CYS A 79 -12.26 9.60 -4.75
C CYS A 79 -11.11 10.53 -5.19
N ASP A 80 -10.33 11.01 -4.23
CA ASP A 80 -9.11 11.80 -4.44
C ASP A 80 -7.86 11.13 -3.86
N THR A 81 -8.04 10.04 -3.09
CA THR A 81 -6.98 9.39 -2.36
C THR A 81 -7.20 7.88 -2.27
N VAL A 82 -6.15 7.11 -2.53
CA VAL A 82 -6.07 5.68 -2.19
C VAL A 82 -5.30 5.54 -0.88
N TYR A 83 -5.92 4.87 0.09
CA TYR A 83 -5.31 4.56 1.37
C TYR A 83 -5.06 3.06 1.51
N LEU A 84 -3.85 2.71 1.92
CA LEU A 84 -3.46 1.34 2.26
C LEU A 84 -2.88 1.28 3.67
N HIS A 85 -3.29 0.26 4.42
CA HIS A 85 -2.62 -0.15 5.65
C HIS A 85 -1.98 -1.51 5.41
N VAL A 86 -0.64 -1.55 5.38
CA VAL A 86 0.13 -2.76 5.13
C VAL A 86 0.92 -3.18 6.37
N ILE A 87 1.04 -4.49 6.56
CA ILE A 87 1.88 -5.12 7.57
C ILE A 87 2.96 -5.92 6.84
N PRO A 88 4.25 -5.57 7.00
CA PRO A 88 5.35 -6.37 6.47
C PRO A 88 5.35 -7.77 7.11
N MET A 89 5.50 -8.82 6.30
CA MET A 89 5.45 -10.22 6.80
C MET A 89 6.56 -10.56 7.81
N LEU A 90 7.67 -9.83 7.82
CA LEU A 90 8.82 -10.05 8.73
C LEU A 90 8.67 -9.35 10.09
N GLY A 91 7.44 -9.10 10.56
CA GLY A 91 7.20 -8.47 11.86
C GLY A 91 7.61 -7.00 11.91
N GLY A 92 7.54 -6.31 10.77
CA GLY A 92 7.81 -4.87 10.69
C GLY A 92 6.70 -4.01 11.29
N PRO A 93 6.91 -2.68 11.42
CA PRO A 93 5.88 -1.78 11.89
C PRO A 93 4.69 -1.74 10.92
N ASN A 94 3.52 -1.35 11.42
CA ASN A 94 2.37 -1.02 10.58
C ASN A 94 2.72 0.18 9.68
N LEU A 95 2.45 0.07 8.40
CA LEU A 95 2.72 1.11 7.41
C LEU A 95 1.39 1.62 6.85
N TYR A 96 1.26 2.94 6.80
CA TYR A 96 0.05 3.62 6.38
C TYR A 96 0.39 4.51 5.18
N PHE A 97 -0.16 4.16 4.02
CA PHE A 97 0.09 4.88 2.78
C PHE A 97 -1.15 5.67 2.38
N ASN A 98 -0.95 6.94 2.03
CA ASN A 98 -1.95 7.76 1.37
C ASN A 98 -1.36 8.18 0.02
N TYR A 99 -2.06 7.88 -1.06
CA TYR A 99 -1.63 8.23 -2.41
C TYR A 99 -2.70 9.09 -3.09
N PRO A 100 -2.36 10.33 -3.48
CA PRO A 100 -3.30 11.20 -4.18
C PRO A 100 -3.61 10.63 -5.56
N PHE A 101 -4.88 10.32 -5.81
CA PHE A 101 -5.38 9.73 -7.05
C PHE A 101 -6.85 10.08 -7.23
N ASN A 102 -7.16 10.72 -8.35
CA ASN A 102 -8.55 11.04 -8.70
C ASN A 102 -9.22 9.85 -9.37
N CYS A 103 -10.16 9.22 -8.68
CA CYS A 103 -10.98 8.16 -9.26
C CYS A 103 -11.89 8.73 -10.35
N THR A 104 -12.04 7.98 -11.44
CA THR A 104 -13.11 8.18 -12.41
C THR A 104 -14.33 7.37 -11.97
N VAL A 105 -15.52 7.97 -11.93
CA VAL A 105 -16.74 7.24 -11.55
C VAL A 105 -17.07 6.21 -12.64
N ALA A 106 -17.28 4.95 -12.26
CA ALA A 106 -17.49 3.83 -13.20
C ALA A 106 -18.34 2.70 -12.60
#